data_AF-A0A6G0ACW3-F1
#
_entry.id   AF-A0A6G0ACW3-F1
#
_cell.length_a   1.000
_cell.length_b   1.000
_cell.length_c   1.000
_cell.angle_alpha   90.00
_cell.angle_beta   90.00
_cell.angle_gamma   90.00
#
_symmetry.space_group_name_H-M   'P 1'
#
loop_
_entity.id
_entity.type
_entity.pdbx_description
1 polymer ?
#
loop_
_entity_poly.entity_id
_entity_poly.type
_entity_poly.pdbx_seq_one_letter_code
_entity_poly.pdbx_strand_id
1 'polypeptide(L)'
;MKQTSKPLIVVIASFLILITIIILIVQGMRLKYEELQRELTQLENIIKTEKTVMVGLKANYQMLTAEDLVKKYAVLELGLTDTTNDEENRITILKSDIIELSENAGIPNE
;
A
#
# COMPACT_ATOMS: atom_id res chain seq x y z
N MET A 1 -70.92 -1.07 -45.02
CA MET A 1 -69.49 -1.43 -45.00
C MET A 1 -69.03 -1.53 -43.56
N LYS A 2 -68.77 -2.74 -43.04
CA LYS A 2 -68.27 -2.93 -41.66
C LYS A 2 -66.83 -2.42 -41.62
N GLN A 3 -66.61 -1.23 -41.06
CA GLN A 3 -65.27 -0.74 -40.76
C GLN A 3 -64.63 -1.67 -39.74
N THR A 4 -63.74 -2.53 -40.22
CA THR A 4 -62.95 -3.42 -39.39
C THR A 4 -61.98 -2.56 -38.59
N SER A 5 -62.23 -2.36 -37.29
CA SER A 5 -61.29 -1.73 -36.33
C SER A 5 -60.10 -2.64 -35.97
N LYS A 6 -60.11 -3.89 -36.47
CA LYS A 6 -59.08 -4.92 -36.26
C LYS A 6 -57.65 -4.55 -36.73
N PRO A 7 -57.42 -3.84 -37.85
CA PRO A 7 -56.06 -3.53 -38.30
C PRO A 7 -55.42 -2.40 -37.47
N LEU A 8 -56.22 -1.46 -36.93
CA LEU A 8 -55.69 -0.35 -36.12
C LEU A 8 -55.12 -0.85 -34.79
N ILE A 9 -55.78 -1.83 -34.15
CA ILE A 9 -55.34 -2.40 -32.87
C ILE A 9 -53.98 -3.11 -33.01
N VAL A 10 -53.75 -3.79 -34.14
CA VAL A 10 -52.50 -4.52 -34.40
C VAL A 10 -51.34 -3.55 -34.61
N VAL A 11 -51.57 -2.43 -35.29
CA VAL A 11 -50.57 -1.37 -35.48
C VAL A 11 -50.18 -0.75 -34.14
N ILE A 12 -51.16 -0.42 -33.29
CA ILE A 12 -50.92 0.16 -31.97
C ILE A 12 -50.17 -0.83 -31.07
N ALA A 13 -50.56 -2.10 -31.06
CA ALA A 13 -49.89 -3.14 -30.27
C ALA A 13 -48.44 -3.35 -30.71
N SER A 14 -48.18 -3.38 -32.03
CA SER A 14 -46.82 -3.46 -32.58
C SER A 14 -45.96 -2.27 -32.16
N PHE A 15 -46.53 -1.06 -32.16
CA PHE A 15 -45.83 0.15 -31.73
C PHE A 15 -45.47 0.12 -30.24
N LEU A 16 -46.39 -0.37 -29.40
CA LEU A 16 -46.16 -0.56 -27.97
C LEU A 16 -45.01 -1.54 -27.69
N ILE A 17 -44.97 -2.65 -28.42
CA ILE A 17 -43.90 -3.66 -28.33
C ILE A 17 -42.56 -3.05 -28.72
N LEU A 18 -42.53 -2.28 -29.80
CA LEU A 18 -41.30 -1.64 -30.29
C LEU A 18 -40.75 -0.64 -29.25
N ILE A 19 -41.62 0.16 -28.64
CA ILE A 19 -41.23 1.08 -27.55
C ILE A 19 -40.68 0.30 -26.35
N THR A 20 -41.30 -0.82 -25.98
CA THR A 20 -40.82 -1.63 -24.85
C THR A 20 -39.44 -2.21 -25.12
N ILE A 21 -39.17 -2.68 -26.34
CA ILE A 21 -37.85 -3.17 -26.74
C ILE A 21 -36.79 -2.06 -26.60
N ILE A 22 -37.08 -0.84 -27.06
CA ILE A 22 -36.16 0.30 -26.94
C ILE A 22 -35.85 0.59 -25.47
N ILE A 23 -36.87 0.60 -24.60
CA ILE A 23 -36.69 0.84 -23.17
C ILE A 23 -35.79 -0.24 -22.54
N LEU A 24 -35.99 -1.51 -22.91
CA LEU A 24 -35.15 -2.62 -22.42
C LEU A 24 -33.68 -2.47 -22.86
N ILE A 25 -33.43 -2.05 -24.11
CA ILE A 25 -32.08 -1.81 -24.60
C ILE A 25 -31.41 -0.68 -23.82
N VAL A 26 -32.11 0.43 -23.58
CA VAL A 26 -31.58 1.57 -22.82
C VAL A 26 -31.24 1.17 -21.38
N GLN A 27 -32.11 0.40 -20.73
CA GLN A 27 -31.84 -0.10 -19.37
C GLN A 27 -30.67 -1.09 -19.35
N GLY A 28 -30.59 -1.99 -20.32
CA GLY A 28 -29.48 -2.94 -20.44
C GLY A 28 -28.13 -2.25 -20.67
N MET A 29 -28.11 -1.21 -21.52
CA MET A 29 -26.91 -0.39 -21.73
C MET A 29 -26.47 0.34 -20.46
N ARG A 30 -27.42 0.92 -19.72
CA ARG A 30 -27.13 1.61 -18.46
C ARG A 30 -26.51 0.66 -17.44
N LEU A 31 -27.07 -0.55 -17.30
CA LEU A 31 -26.55 -1.55 -16.37
C LEU A 31 -25.11 -1.94 -16.72
N LYS A 32 -24.85 -2.19 -18.01
CA LYS A 32 -23.51 -2.54 -18.51
C LYS A 32 -22.50 -1.39 -18.33
N TYR A 33 -22.96 -0.15 -18.43
CA TYR A 33 -22.11 1.03 -18.23
C TYR A 33 -21.72 1.20 -16.75
N GLU A 34 -22.67 1.00 -15.83
CA GLU A 34 -22.42 1.04 -14.38
C GLU A 34 -21.44 -0.08 -13.95
N GLU A 35 -21.57 -1.27 -14.52
CA GLU A 35 -20.65 -2.39 -14.28
C GLU A 35 -19.23 -2.07 -14.77
N LEU A 36 -19.10 -1.54 -15.99
CA LEU A 36 -17.81 -1.15 -16.56
C LEU A 36 -17.11 -0.03 -15.77
N GLN A 37 -17.87 0.98 -15.30
CA GLN A 37 -17.32 2.03 -14.44
C GLN A 37 -16.80 1.49 -13.11
N ARG A 38 -17.50 0.51 -12.54
CA ARG A 38 -17.08 -0.12 -11.29
C ARG A 38 -15.78 -0.91 -11.47
N GLU A 39 -15.65 -1.67 -12.55
CA GLU A 39 -14.42 -2.40 -12.88
C GLU A 39 -13.23 -1.44 -13.08
N LEU A 40 -13.42 -0.36 -13.83
CA LEU A 40 -12.37 0.65 -14.04
C LEU A 40 -11.90 1.27 -12.73
N THR A 41 -12.83 1.59 -11.83
CA THR A 41 -12.51 2.17 -10.53
C THR A 41 -11.74 1.19 -9.64
N GLN A 42 -12.13 -0.08 -9.65
CA GLN A 42 -11.42 -1.13 -8.92
C GLN A 42 -10.01 -1.33 -9.47
N LEU A 43 -9.87 -1.36 -10.80
CA LEU A 43 -8.58 -1.52 -11.46
C LEU A 43 -7.64 -0.34 -11.16
N GLU A 44 -8.16 0.88 -11.19
CA GLU A 44 -7.38 2.07 -10.85
C GLU A 44 -6.89 2.05 -9.39
N ASN A 45 -7.73 1.61 -8.46
CA ASN A 45 -7.35 1.47 -7.06
C ASN A 45 -6.27 0.39 -6.85
N ILE A 46 -6.37 -0.74 -7.56
CA ILE A 46 -5.34 -1.80 -7.50
C ILE A 46 -4.01 -1.26 -8.01
N ILE A 47 -4.01 -0.60 -9.18
CA ILE A 47 -2.79 -0.02 -9.77
C ILE A 47 -2.16 1.04 -8.85
N LYS A 48 -2.97 1.90 -8.22
CA LYS A 48 -2.49 2.88 -7.25
C LYS A 48 -1.85 2.21 -6.04
N THR A 49 -2.48 1.16 -5.52
CA THR A 49 -1.96 0.40 -4.37
C THR A 49 -0.64 -0.27 -4.71
N GLU A 50 -0.56 -0.96 -5.86
CA GLU A 50 0.67 -1.60 -6.32
C GLU A 50 1.81 -0.59 -6.52
N LYS A 51 1.52 0.58 -7.11
CA LYS A 51 2.52 1.64 -7.26
C LYS A 51 3.04 2.15 -5.92
N THR A 52 2.16 2.37 -4.94
CA THR A 52 2.57 2.81 -3.60
C THR A 52 3.44 1.76 -2.92
N VAL A 53 3.06 0.49 -3.01
CA VAL A 53 3.87 -0.63 -2.47
C VAL A 53 5.24 -0.69 -3.14
N MET A 54 5.29 -0.56 -4.47
CA MET A 54 6.55 -0.59 -5.22
C MET A 54 7.48 0.57 -4.87
N VAL A 55 6.94 1.78 -4.70
CA VAL A 55 7.72 2.96 -4.27
C VAL A 55 8.24 2.76 -2.85
N GLY A 56 7.41 2.25 -1.93
CA GLY A 56 7.84 1.92 -0.56
C GLY A 56 8.94 0.86 -0.54
N LEU A 57 8.83 -0.19 -1.36
CA LEU A 57 9.84 -1.23 -1.49
C LEU A 57 11.17 -0.67 -2.01
N LYS A 58 11.12 0.21 -3.02
CA LYS A 58 12.31 0.85 -3.58
C LYS A 58 12.97 1.80 -2.56
N ALA A 59 12.18 2.55 -1.80
CA ALA A 59 12.68 3.42 -0.74
C ALA A 59 13.36 2.62 0.37
N ASN A 60 12.73 1.52 0.83
CA ASN A 60 13.33 0.63 1.83
C ASN A 60 14.64 0.00 1.33
N TYR A 61 14.69 -0.43 0.07
CA TYR A 61 15.92 -0.99 -0.51
C TYR A 61 17.05 0.05 -0.57
N GLN A 62 16.73 1.29 -0.96
CA GLN A 62 17.70 2.39 -0.97
C GLN A 62 18.18 2.74 0.44
N MET A 63 17.29 2.73 1.43
CA MET A 63 17.64 2.96 2.84
C MET A 63 18.55 1.86 3.38
N LEU A 64 18.21 0.59 3.14
CA LEU A 64 19.02 -0.56 3.56
C LEU A 64 20.42 -0.54 2.91
N THR A 65 20.48 -0.22 1.61
CA THR A 65 21.76 -0.10 0.89
C THR A 65 22.60 1.05 1.44
N ALA A 66 21.96 2.17 1.82
CA ALA A 66 22.65 3.31 2.44
C ALA A 66 23.15 2.96 3.85
N GLU A 67 22.38 2.23 4.64
CA GLU A 67 22.79 1.72 5.95
C GLU A 67 24.01 0.82 5.84
N ASP A 68 24.00 -0.15 4.91
CA ASP A 68 25.14 -1.04 4.66
C ASP A 68 26.39 -0.26 4.22
N LEU A 69 26.22 0.77 3.39
CA LEU A 69 27.31 1.65 2.95
C LEU A 69 27.89 2.45 4.13
N VAL A 70 27.03 3.02 4.97
CA VAL A 70 27.45 3.77 6.17
C VAL A 70 28.16 2.85 7.14
N LYS A 71 27.63 1.65 7.38
CA LYS A 71 28.25 0.65 8.24
C LYS A 71 29.61 0.22 7.73
N LYS A 72 29.73 -0.06 6.42
CA LYS A 72 30.99 -0.41 5.78
C LYS A 72 32.02 0.72 5.88
N TYR A 73 31.60 1.96 5.66
CA TYR A 73 32.46 3.14 5.78
C TYR A 73 32.93 3.37 7.22
N ALA A 74 32.03 3.24 8.20
CA ALA A 74 32.36 3.34 9.62
C ALA A 74 33.38 2.27 10.07
N VAL A 75 33.24 1.03 9.58
CA VAL A 75 34.19 -0.05 9.90
C VAL A 75 35.55 0.19 9.22
N LEU A 76 35.57 0.61 7.95
CA LEU A 76 36.80 0.73 7.16
C LEU A 76 37.59 2.01 7.43
N GLU A 77 36.94 3.17 7.47
CA GLU A 77 37.63 4.46 7.62
C GLU A 77 37.72 4.93 9.07
N LEU A 78 36.70 4.66 9.88
CA LEU A 78 36.65 5.12 11.27
C LEU A 78 37.11 4.03 12.26
N GLY A 79 37.36 2.80 11.79
CA GLY A 79 37.78 1.67 12.63
C GLY A 79 36.74 1.28 13.68
N LEU A 80 35.47 1.67 13.47
CA LEU A 80 34.40 1.42 14.42
C LEU A 80 33.95 -0.04 14.31
N THR A 81 33.95 -0.77 15.41
CA THR A 81 33.46 -2.15 15.50
C THR A 81 32.03 -2.17 16.00
N ASP A 82 31.23 -3.10 15.47
CA ASP A 82 29.81 -3.20 15.78
C ASP A 82 29.62 -3.83 17.18
N THR A 83 29.37 -2.98 18.17
CA THR A 83 29.22 -3.36 19.59
C THR A 83 28.04 -4.30 19.88
N THR A 84 27.20 -4.60 18.89
CA THR A 84 26.04 -5.50 19.04
C THR A 84 26.37 -6.97 18.89
N ASN A 85 27.49 -7.33 18.24
CA ASN A 85 27.87 -8.73 18.00
C ASN A 85 29.15 -9.18 18.73
N ASP A 86 29.99 -8.27 19.23
CA ASP A 86 31.20 -8.62 19.98
C ASP A 86 30.98 -8.48 21.49
N GLU A 87 30.64 -9.59 22.16
CA GLU A 87 30.66 -9.69 23.62
C GLU A 87 32.11 -9.73 24.16
N GLU A 88 33.08 -10.16 23.36
CA GLU A 88 34.48 -10.35 23.77
C GLU A 88 35.27 -9.05 24.01
N ASN A 89 34.83 -7.93 23.43
CA ASN A 89 35.54 -6.65 23.52
C ASN A 89 34.85 -5.63 24.44
N ARG A 90 33.87 -6.06 25.23
CA ARG A 90 33.16 -5.19 26.19
C ARG A 90 33.86 -5.24 27.54
N ILE A 91 34.53 -4.15 27.89
CA ILE A 91 34.99 -3.94 29.27
C ILE A 91 33.75 -3.68 30.13
N THR A 92 33.22 -4.74 30.74
CA THR A 92 32.09 -4.66 31.65
C THR A 92 32.63 -4.35 33.03
N ILE A 93 32.59 -3.07 33.42
CA ILE A 93 32.98 -2.64 34.76
C ILE A 93 31.76 -2.72 35.67
N LEU A 94 31.85 -3.51 36.74
CA LEU A 94 30.80 -3.61 37.74
C LEU A 94 30.77 -2.33 38.59
N LYS A 95 29.57 -1.90 39.00
CA LYS A 95 29.42 -0.70 39.85
C LYS A 95 30.18 -0.82 41.18
N SER A 96 30.40 -2.04 41.68
CA SER A 96 31.23 -2.31 42.87
C SER A 96 32.66 -1.81 42.67
N ASP A 97 33.23 -2.09 41.50
CA ASP A 97 34.65 -1.83 41.22
C ASP A 97 34.86 -0.32 41.01
N ILE A 98 33.84 0.38 40.51
CA ILE A 98 33.84 1.85 40.42
C ILE A 98 33.83 2.49 41.81
N ILE A 99 33.04 1.95 42.74
CA ILE A 99 32.95 2.47 44.11
C ILE A 99 34.28 2.25 44.84
N GLU A 100 34.89 1.07 44.71
CA GLU A 100 36.19 0.76 45.32
C GLU A 100 37.32 1.62 44.75
N LEU A 101 37.33 1.86 43.43
CA LEU A 101 38.27 2.77 42.79
C LEU A 101 38.06 4.24 43.21
N SER A 102 36.80 4.67 43.37
CA SER A 102 36.47 6.03 43.82
C SER A 102 36.93 6.28 45.27
N GLU A 103 36.72 5.28 46.14
CA GLU A 103 37.13 5.31 47.54
C GLU A 103 38.67 5.33 47.68
N ASN A 104 39.39 4.52 46.90
CA ASN A 104 40.86 4.53 46.86
C ASN A 104 41.45 5.80 46.22
N ALA A 105 40.73 6.45 45.30
CA ALA A 105 41.15 7.70 44.66
C ALA A 105 40.82 8.95 45.50
N GLY A 106 40.14 8.80 46.64
CA GLY A 106 39.80 9.89 47.55
C GLY A 106 38.79 10.89 46.98
N ILE A 107 37.99 10.50 46.00
CA ILE A 107 36.96 11.35 45.41
C ILE A 107 35.66 11.12 46.19
N PRO A 108 35.10 12.15 46.87
CA PRO A 108 33.86 11.99 47.62
C PRO A 108 32.70 11.71 46.65
N ASN A 109 32.01 10.60 46.87
CA ASN A 109 30.78 10.24 46.14
C ASN A 109 29.61 11.05 46.74
N GLU A 110 29.02 11.95 45.95
CA GLU A 110 27.66 12.49 46.16
C GLU A 110 26.65 11.73 45.29
#